data_AF-A0A1H4AC69-F1
#
_entry.id   AF-A0A1H4AC69-F1
#
_cell.length_a   1.000
_cell.length_b   1.000
_cell.length_c   1.000
_cell.angle_alpha   90.00
_cell.angle_beta   90.00
_cell.angle_gamma   90.00
#
_symmetry.space_group_name_H-M   'P 1'
#
loop_
_entity.id
_entity.type
_entity.pdbx_description
1 polymer ?
#
loop_
_entity_poly.entity_id
_entity_poly.type
_entity_poly.pdbx_seq_one_letter_code
_entity_poly.pdbx_strand_id
1 'polypeptide(L)'
;MDLKQFISSGVLEQYVLGLLSEKEAGEVMNMMQLHPEVSDYVHKLQTSLDTYSRLYEVRPPDGLKDQVMAGIRKEIENRSDQGQKGQPVPIQPPLAKYSRLRKLAVAAAFILLCSIGLNIYLSNQIQVARAKVGTLSTQSEQLKAENQRIHNQLDQKGKALTLLYNPDIRRVTMNGVKQHTDAKAMIYWSANKQTAFLANADLPATPAGKVYQLWAIVDGKPVDLGLFTPKDQVNLPIELKKIQPGSVQAFAITLENQGGSPTPTMDQMYVMGSTSS
;
A
#
# COMPACT_ATOMS: atom_id res chain seq x y z
N MET A 1 11.41 8.08 39.84
CA MET A 1 10.77 6.76 39.65
C MET A 1 10.04 6.45 40.95
N ASP A 2 8.82 5.88 40.89
CA ASP A 2 8.11 5.50 42.11
C ASP A 2 8.85 4.31 42.78
N LEU A 3 9.06 4.38 44.10
CA LEU A 3 9.84 3.40 44.87
C LEU A 3 9.26 1.98 44.72
N LYS A 4 7.93 1.87 44.65
CA LYS A 4 7.24 0.59 44.42
C LYS A 4 7.51 0.02 43.02
N GLN A 5 7.63 0.88 42.01
CA GLN A 5 7.99 0.44 40.65
C GLN A 5 9.45 0.00 40.57
N PHE A 6 10.35 0.65 41.32
CA PHE A 6 11.75 0.26 41.38
C PHE A 6 11.92 -1.12 42.02
N ILE A 7 11.27 -1.39 43.16
CA ILE A 7 11.32 -2.69 43.84
C ILE A 7 10.69 -3.80 42.97
N SER A 8 9.60 -3.51 42.25
CA SER A 8 8.91 -4.50 41.40
C SER A 8 9.51 -4.68 40.00
N SER A 9 10.57 -3.94 39.66
CA SER A 9 11.19 -3.97 38.33
C SER A 9 12.09 -5.17 38.07
N GLY A 10 12.45 -5.94 39.11
CA GLY A 10 13.38 -7.08 39.00
C GLY A 10 14.87 -6.68 39.02
N VAL A 11 15.17 -5.38 39.18
CA VAL A 11 16.55 -4.85 39.15
C VAL A 11 17.34 -5.26 40.40
N LEU A 12 16.69 -5.39 41.57
CA LEU A 12 17.35 -5.76 42.82
C LEU A 12 17.79 -7.24 42.82
N GLU A 13 17.02 -8.11 42.19
CA GLU A 13 17.34 -9.52 41.97
C GLU A 13 18.54 -9.67 41.04
N GLN A 14 18.56 -8.91 39.94
CA GLN A 14 19.69 -8.87 39.02
C GLN A 14 20.95 -8.31 39.69
N TYR A 15 20.80 -7.33 40.59
CA TYR A 15 21.90 -6.78 41.38
C TYR A 15 22.53 -7.84 42.30
N VAL A 16 21.72 -8.57 43.07
CA VAL A 16 22.20 -9.61 43.99
C VAL A 16 22.87 -10.78 43.25
N LEU A 17 22.40 -11.09 42.03
CA LEU A 17 23.00 -12.11 41.17
C LEU A 17 24.25 -11.61 40.42
N GLY A 18 24.62 -10.33 40.52
CA GLY A 18 25.78 -9.75 39.84
C GLY A 18 25.61 -9.64 38.32
N LEU A 19 24.37 -9.53 37.83
CA LEU A 19 24.05 -9.48 36.39
C LEU A 19 23.92 -8.06 35.84
N LEU A 20 23.88 -7.05 36.71
CA LEU A 20 23.79 -5.64 36.31
C LEU A 20 25.11 -5.10 35.78
N SER A 21 25.03 -4.11 34.90
CA SER A 21 26.20 -3.32 34.51
C SER A 21 26.71 -2.47 35.69
N GLU A 22 27.99 -2.07 35.66
CA GLU A 22 28.59 -1.22 36.72
C GLU A 22 27.79 0.09 36.96
N LYS A 23 27.19 0.64 35.90
CA LYS A 23 26.37 1.85 35.98
C LYS A 23 25.05 1.59 36.73
N GLU A 24 24.34 0.53 36.37
CA GLU A 24 23.08 0.14 37.02
C GLU A 24 23.30 -0.30 38.47
N ALA A 25 24.42 -1.00 38.75
CA ALA A 25 24.82 -1.34 40.10
C ALA A 25 25.07 -0.07 40.95
N GLY A 26 25.72 0.95 40.38
CA GLY A 26 25.90 2.25 41.04
C GLY A 26 24.58 2.96 41.34
N GLU A 27 23.60 2.86 40.44
CA GLU A 27 22.25 3.40 40.67
C GLU A 27 21.53 2.68 41.82
N VAL A 28 21.64 1.34 41.90
CA VAL A 28 21.10 0.55 43.03
C VAL A 28 21.80 0.92 44.35
N MET A 29 23.13 1.06 44.36
CA MET A 29 23.88 1.45 45.56
C MET A 29 23.47 2.85 46.05
N ASN A 30 23.25 3.79 45.15
CA ASN A 30 22.75 5.13 45.49
C ASN A 30 21.32 5.06 46.06
N MET A 31 20.44 4.24 45.46
CA MET A 31 19.08 4.02 45.96
C MET A 31 19.05 3.36 47.34
N MET A 32 19.99 2.46 47.64
CA MET A 32 20.14 1.86 48.97
C MET A 32 20.57 2.88 50.04
N GLN A 33 21.36 3.90 49.66
CA GLN A 33 21.74 4.99 50.58
C GLN A 33 20.57 5.94 50.86
N LEU A 34 19.73 6.20 49.85
CA LEU A 34 18.61 7.14 49.96
C LEU A 34 17.35 6.52 50.58
N HIS A 35 17.16 5.20 50.45
CA HIS A 35 15.95 4.50 50.88
C HIS A 35 16.27 3.20 51.65
N PRO A 36 16.10 3.19 52.99
CA PRO A 36 16.33 2.01 53.82
C PRO A 36 15.53 0.76 53.38
N GLU A 37 14.32 0.96 52.86
CA GLU A 37 13.45 -0.12 52.36
C GLU A 37 14.10 -0.94 51.23
N VAL A 38 14.92 -0.30 50.38
CA VAL A 38 15.65 -0.97 49.30
C VAL A 38 16.78 -1.82 49.86
N SER A 39 17.50 -1.30 50.86
CA SER A 39 18.56 -2.04 51.56
C SER A 39 18.01 -3.29 52.24
N ASP A 40 16.87 -3.18 52.93
CA ASP A 40 16.20 -4.31 53.58
C ASP A 40 15.78 -5.39 52.57
N TYR A 41 15.30 -4.97 51.40
CA TYR A 41 14.92 -5.91 50.34
C TYR A 41 16.12 -6.65 49.76
N VAL A 42 17.21 -5.95 49.46
CA VAL A 42 18.48 -6.55 49.00
C VAL A 42 19.01 -7.55 50.02
N HIS A 43 18.94 -7.24 51.32
CA HIS A 43 19.37 -8.14 52.38
C HIS A 43 18.53 -9.45 52.42
N LYS A 44 17.21 -9.36 52.23
CA LYS A 44 16.33 -10.54 52.14
C LYS A 44 16.69 -11.43 50.95
N LEU A 45 17.00 -10.84 49.80
CA LEU A 45 17.44 -11.56 48.60
C LEU A 45 18.79 -12.26 48.83
N GLN A 46 19.76 -11.57 49.44
CA GLN A 46 21.06 -12.15 49.81
C GLN A 46 20.90 -13.34 50.77
N THR A 47 20.02 -13.21 51.77
CA THR A 47 19.74 -14.28 52.74
C THR A 47 19.10 -15.50 52.05
N SER A 48 18.22 -15.26 51.08
CA SER A 48 17.60 -16.32 50.29
C SER A 48 18.63 -17.05 49.43
N LEU A 49 19.58 -16.31 48.84
CA LEU A 49 20.68 -16.88 48.07
C LEU A 49 21.66 -17.66 48.96
N ASP A 50 21.99 -17.17 50.15
CA ASP A 50 22.81 -17.90 51.13
C ASP A 50 22.14 -19.23 51.49
N THR A 51 20.84 -19.20 51.80
CA THR A 51 20.04 -20.40 52.09
C THR A 51 20.10 -21.41 50.94
N TYR A 52 19.90 -20.94 49.70
CA TYR A 52 20.02 -21.78 48.51
C TYR A 52 21.44 -22.37 48.35
N SER A 53 22.48 -21.55 48.55
CA SER A 53 23.88 -21.99 48.42
C SER A 53 24.25 -23.10 49.42
N ARG A 54 23.71 -23.03 50.65
CA ARG A 54 23.92 -24.05 51.69
C ARG A 54 23.25 -25.37 51.36
N LEU A 55 22.08 -25.34 50.71
CA LEU A 55 21.37 -26.55 50.30
C LEU A 55 22.15 -27.35 49.24
N TYR A 56 22.97 -26.67 48.43
CA TYR A 56 23.74 -27.26 47.34
C TYR A 56 25.25 -27.12 47.55
N GLU A 57 25.70 -27.13 48.81
CA GLU A 57 27.12 -26.98 49.15
C GLU A 57 27.95 -28.13 48.54
N VAL A 58 28.97 -27.77 47.75
CA VAL A 58 29.96 -28.71 47.21
C VAL A 58 31.22 -28.63 48.06
N ARG A 59 31.71 -29.79 48.52
CA ARG A 59 32.93 -29.85 49.33
C ARG A 59 34.12 -29.28 48.55
N PRO A 60 34.78 -28.22 49.05
CA PRO A 60 35.97 -27.69 48.38
C PRO A 60 37.13 -28.69 48.46
N PRO A 61 38.10 -28.62 47.52
CA PRO A 61 39.31 -29.44 47.56
C PRO A 61 40.09 -29.26 48.86
N ASP A 62 40.70 -30.35 49.34
CA ASP A 62 41.53 -30.33 50.53
C ASP A 62 42.73 -29.38 50.35
N GLY A 63 43.02 -28.58 51.37
CA GLY A 63 44.11 -27.59 51.37
C GLY A 63 43.77 -26.21 50.79
N LEU A 64 42.58 -26.01 50.20
CA LEU A 64 42.17 -24.70 49.67
C LEU A 64 42.12 -23.62 50.77
N LYS A 65 41.65 -23.97 51.97
CA LYS A 65 41.63 -23.05 53.12
C LYS A 65 43.03 -22.55 53.47
N ASP A 66 44.02 -23.43 53.46
CA ASP A 66 45.40 -23.07 53.81
C ASP A 66 46.03 -22.19 52.74
N GLN A 67 45.75 -22.46 51.45
CA GLN A 67 46.17 -21.61 50.33
C GLN A 67 45.58 -20.20 50.42
N VAL A 68 44.28 -20.08 50.69
CA VAL A 68 43.61 -18.79 50.85
C VAL A 68 44.17 -18.03 52.06
N MET A 69 44.32 -18.71 53.21
CA MET A 69 44.85 -18.08 54.42
C MET A 69 46.33 -17.69 54.28
N ALA A 70 47.12 -18.45 53.53
CA ALA A 70 48.50 -18.06 53.18
C ALA A 70 48.52 -16.85 52.24
N GLY A 71 47.62 -16.78 51.25
CA GLY A 71 47.44 -15.62 50.38
C GLY A 71 47.08 -14.36 51.17
N ILE A 72 46.12 -14.47 52.10
CA ILE A 72 45.71 -13.35 52.97
C ILE A 72 46.88 -12.91 53.87
N ARG A 73 47.61 -13.83 54.50
CA ARG A 73 48.78 -13.49 55.33
C ARG A 73 49.85 -12.76 54.52
N LYS A 74 50.15 -13.23 53.31
CA LYS A 74 51.12 -12.59 52.41
C LYS A 74 50.68 -11.18 52.01
N GLU A 75 49.39 -10.97 51.75
CA GLU A 75 48.83 -9.65 51.44
C GLU A 75 48.92 -8.69 52.66
N ILE A 76 48.67 -9.22 53.86
CA ILE A 76 48.76 -8.45 55.11
C ILE A 76 50.23 -8.13 55.44
N GLU A 77 51.15 -9.08 55.34
CA GLU A 77 52.59 -8.87 55.55
C GLU A 77 53.16 -7.84 54.56
N ASN A 78 52.77 -7.93 53.27
CA ASN A 78 53.13 -6.92 52.27
C ASN A 78 52.58 -5.52 52.58
N ARG A 79 51.46 -5.42 53.32
CA ARG A 79 50.94 -4.13 53.82
C ARG A 79 51.60 -3.68 55.12
N SER A 80 52.08 -4.60 55.96
CA SER A 80 52.77 -4.31 57.22
C SER A 80 54.22 -3.85 57.04
N ASP A 81 54.92 -4.30 55.98
CA ASP A 81 56.26 -3.82 55.60
C ASP A 81 56.26 -2.42 54.94
N GLN A 82 55.08 -1.89 54.63
CA GLN A 82 54.88 -0.48 54.24
C GLN A 82 54.39 0.34 55.43
N GLY A 83 55.19 0.38 56.50
CA GLY A 83 55.18 1.50 57.43
C GLY A 83 55.60 2.78 56.70
N GLN A 84 54.65 3.50 56.10
CA GLN A 84 54.85 4.80 55.48
C GLN A 84 55.34 5.83 56.52
N LYS A 85 56.67 5.97 56.67
CA LYS A 85 57.24 7.28 56.97
C LYS A 85 57.04 8.14 55.73
N GLY A 86 56.26 9.21 55.88
CA GLY A 86 56.04 10.19 54.81
C GLY A 86 57.38 10.72 54.28
N GLN A 87 57.71 10.34 53.06
CA GLN A 87 58.62 11.08 52.19
C GLN A 87 57.78 11.55 50.99
N PRO A 88 57.91 12.82 50.57
CA PRO A 88 57.08 13.37 49.51
C PRO A 88 57.45 12.66 48.20
N VAL A 89 56.53 11.82 47.71
CA VAL A 89 56.65 11.21 46.39
C VAL A 89 56.42 12.32 45.35
N PRO A 90 57.36 12.56 44.41
CA PRO A 90 57.09 13.43 43.28
C PRO A 90 55.96 12.80 42.46
N ILE A 91 54.90 13.57 42.22
CA ILE A 91 53.76 13.17 41.41
C ILE A 91 54.26 12.89 39.99
N GLN A 92 54.51 11.63 39.68
CA GLN A 92 54.59 11.16 38.30
C GLN A 92 53.17 10.79 37.86
N PRO A 93 52.67 11.30 36.73
CA PRO A 93 51.37 10.89 36.23
C PRO A 93 51.38 9.38 35.92
N PRO A 94 50.31 8.63 36.21
CA PRO A 94 50.27 7.21 35.92
C PRO A 94 50.34 6.96 34.42
N LEU A 95 51.47 6.44 33.93
CA LEU A 95 51.61 5.99 32.56
C LEU A 95 50.83 4.67 32.35
N ALA A 96 49.65 4.83 31.76
CA ALA A 96 49.03 3.95 30.76
C ALA A 96 48.74 2.46 31.10
N LYS A 97 47.60 2.21 31.76
CA LYS A 97 46.78 0.99 31.54
C LYS A 97 45.74 1.15 30.40
N TYR A 98 45.83 2.23 29.62
CA TYR A 98 44.88 2.56 28.55
C TYR A 98 45.11 1.80 27.22
N SER A 99 46.20 1.04 27.06
CA SER A 99 46.53 0.39 25.77
C SER A 99 45.57 -0.74 25.39
N ARG A 100 45.20 -1.62 26.34
CA ARG A 100 44.27 -2.75 26.04
C ARG A 100 42.83 -2.28 25.89
N LEU A 101 42.36 -1.37 26.75
CA LEU A 101 41.04 -0.75 26.60
C LEU A 101 40.91 0.05 25.31
N ARG A 102 41.96 0.78 24.88
CA ARG A 102 41.95 1.51 23.61
C ARG A 102 41.93 0.56 22.41
N LYS A 103 42.63 -0.58 22.46
CA LYS A 103 42.54 -1.63 21.43
C LYS A 103 41.13 -2.26 21.36
N LEU A 104 40.52 -2.55 22.50
CA LEU A 104 39.14 -3.06 22.57
C LEU A 104 38.12 -2.01 22.09
N ALA A 105 38.27 -0.75 22.49
CA ALA A 105 37.40 0.34 22.04
C ALA A 105 37.50 0.55 20.52
N VAL A 106 38.71 0.46 19.95
CA VAL A 106 38.91 0.51 18.49
C VAL A 106 38.24 -0.68 17.81
N ALA A 107 38.39 -1.91 18.32
CA ALA A 107 37.73 -3.09 17.76
C ALA A 107 36.19 -2.99 17.83
N ALA A 108 35.64 -2.52 18.96
CA ALA A 108 34.21 -2.30 19.13
C ALA A 108 33.67 -1.22 18.16
N ALA A 109 34.44 -0.14 17.94
CA ALA A 109 34.09 0.89 16.97
C ALA A 109 34.05 0.35 15.53
N PHE A 110 34.99 -0.54 15.15
CA PHE A 110 34.95 -1.20 13.84
C PHE A 110 33.74 -2.11 13.67
N ILE A 111 33.39 -2.90 14.70
CA ILE A 111 32.19 -3.77 14.65
C ILE A 111 30.92 -2.92 14.57
N LEU A 112 30.85 -1.84 15.33
CA LEU A 112 29.71 -0.91 15.31
C LEU A 112 29.56 -0.24 13.94
N LEU A 113 30.66 0.22 13.32
CA LEU A 113 30.64 0.76 11.96
C LEU A 113 30.21 -0.28 10.93
N CYS A 114 30.68 -1.53 11.03
CA CYS A 114 30.24 -2.61 10.16
C CYS A 114 28.75 -2.92 10.36
N SER A 115 28.27 -2.92 11.60
CA SER A 115 26.86 -3.16 11.94
C SER A 115 25.96 -2.06 11.37
N ILE A 116 26.35 -0.79 11.53
CA ILE A 116 25.62 0.34 10.93
C ILE A 116 25.62 0.24 9.41
N GLY A 117 26.78 -0.05 8.79
CA GLY A 117 26.88 -0.24 7.34
C GLY A 117 25.97 -1.37 6.84
N LEU A 118 25.97 -2.51 7.54
CA LEU A 118 25.10 -3.64 7.22
C LEU A 118 23.62 -3.29 7.41
N ASN A 119 23.28 -2.56 8.47
CA ASN A 119 21.91 -2.12 8.72
C ASN A 119 21.41 -1.17 7.62
N ILE A 120 22.24 -0.22 7.19
CA ILE A 120 21.93 0.67 6.06
C ILE A 120 21.79 -0.13 4.76
N TYR A 121 22.70 -1.07 4.50
CA TYR A 121 22.65 -1.92 3.31
C TYR A 121 21.37 -2.76 3.26
N LEU A 122 21.04 -3.45 4.36
CA LEU A 122 19.82 -4.25 4.48
C LEU A 122 18.56 -3.38 4.37
N SER A 123 18.55 -2.21 5.01
CA SER A 123 17.45 -1.26 4.92
C SER A 123 17.23 -0.80 3.47
N ASN A 124 18.30 -0.43 2.76
CA ASN A 124 18.23 -0.07 1.34
C ASN A 124 17.68 -1.23 0.50
N GLN A 125 18.12 -2.46 0.76
CA GLN A 125 17.64 -3.64 0.05
C GLN A 125 16.14 -3.91 0.29
N ILE A 126 15.67 -3.74 1.53
CA ILE A 126 14.26 -3.86 1.90
C ILE A 126 13.43 -2.78 1.19
N GLN A 127 13.92 -1.55 1.10
CA GLN A 127 13.20 -0.48 0.39
C GLN A 127 13.10 -0.75 -1.11
N VAL A 128 14.16 -1.26 -1.75
CA VAL A 128 14.12 -1.66 -3.17
C VAL A 128 13.15 -2.83 -3.37
N ALA A 129 13.14 -3.82 -2.47
CA ALA A 129 12.21 -4.94 -2.55
C ALA A 129 10.74 -4.48 -2.42
N ARG A 130 10.46 -3.58 -1.47
CA ARG A 130 9.13 -2.98 -1.29
C ARG A 130 8.70 -2.17 -2.50
N ALA A 131 9.61 -1.36 -3.08
CA ALA A 131 9.33 -0.61 -4.29
C ALA A 131 8.98 -1.54 -5.46
N LYS A 132 9.72 -2.65 -5.62
CA LYS A 132 9.44 -3.65 -6.66
C LYS A 132 8.07 -4.31 -6.48
N VAL A 133 7.72 -4.69 -5.25
CA VAL A 133 6.38 -5.23 -4.93
C VAL A 133 5.29 -4.21 -5.25
N GLY A 134 5.49 -2.94 -4.88
CA GLY A 134 4.58 -1.84 -5.22
C GLY A 134 4.38 -1.71 -6.73
N THR A 135 5.47 -1.64 -7.50
CA THR A 135 5.40 -1.53 -8.97
C THR A 135 4.73 -2.73 -9.63
N LEU A 136 5.00 -3.96 -9.17
CA LEU A 136 4.37 -5.17 -9.68
C LEU A 136 2.88 -5.21 -9.36
N SER A 137 2.49 -4.76 -8.17
CA SER A 137 1.07 -4.63 -7.79
C SER A 137 0.35 -3.66 -8.72
N THR A 138 0.93 -2.49 -8.98
CA THR A 138 0.36 -1.50 -9.90
C THR A 138 0.27 -2.03 -11.34
N GLN A 139 1.30 -2.72 -11.83
CA GLN A 139 1.27 -3.35 -13.16
C GLN A 139 0.19 -4.43 -13.25
N SER A 140 0.02 -5.25 -12.22
CA SER A 140 -1.03 -6.27 -12.15
C SER A 140 -2.43 -5.64 -12.20
N GLU A 141 -2.65 -4.57 -11.45
CA GLU A 141 -3.91 -3.82 -11.49
C GLU A 141 -4.18 -3.19 -12.85
N GLN A 142 -3.15 -2.63 -13.50
CA GLN A 142 -3.25 -2.08 -14.84
C GLN A 142 -3.62 -3.16 -15.87
N LEU A 143 -2.93 -4.30 -15.86
CA LEU A 143 -3.22 -5.43 -16.74
C LEU A 143 -4.62 -6.00 -16.52
N LYS A 144 -5.10 -6.03 -15.26
CA LYS A 144 -6.46 -6.45 -14.93
C LYS A 144 -7.49 -5.46 -15.48
N ALA A 145 -7.26 -4.16 -15.31
CA ALA A 145 -8.13 -3.12 -15.85
C ALA A 145 -8.17 -3.15 -17.40
N GLU A 146 -7.02 -3.38 -18.03
CA GLU A 146 -6.92 -3.54 -19.49
C GLU A 146 -7.67 -4.78 -19.98
N ASN A 147 -7.47 -5.94 -19.34
CA ASN A 147 -8.23 -7.15 -19.65
C ASN A 147 -9.73 -6.94 -19.52
N GLN A 148 -10.19 -6.27 -18.45
CA GLN A 148 -11.60 -5.93 -18.28
C GLN A 148 -12.11 -5.02 -19.41
N ARG A 149 -11.33 -4.03 -19.83
CA ARG A 149 -11.68 -3.16 -20.97
C ARG A 149 -11.78 -3.98 -22.26
N ILE A 150 -10.83 -4.87 -22.53
CA ILE A 150 -10.85 -5.74 -23.72
C ILE A 150 -12.07 -6.66 -23.69
N HIS A 151 -12.38 -7.28 -22.55
CA HIS A 151 -13.57 -8.11 -22.40
C HIS A 151 -14.86 -7.32 -22.64
N ASN A 152 -14.96 -6.11 -22.09
CA ASN A 152 -16.11 -5.24 -22.33
C ASN A 152 -16.24 -4.85 -23.81
N GLN A 153 -15.13 -4.56 -24.49
CA GLN A 153 -15.12 -4.26 -25.92
C GLN A 153 -15.53 -5.48 -26.76
N LEU A 154 -15.07 -6.68 -26.40
CA LEU A 154 -15.46 -7.93 -27.06
C LEU A 154 -16.95 -8.22 -26.86
N ASP A 155 -17.49 -8.02 -25.65
CA ASP A 155 -18.91 -8.18 -25.36
C ASP A 155 -19.77 -7.20 -26.18
N GLN A 156 -19.37 -5.92 -26.25
CA GLN A 156 -20.04 -4.93 -27.08
C GLN A 156 -20.02 -5.31 -28.57
N LYS A 157 -18.87 -5.74 -29.09
CA LYS A 157 -18.77 -6.21 -30.49
C LYS A 157 -19.58 -7.48 -30.74
N GLY A 158 -19.59 -8.41 -29.78
CA GLY A 158 -20.38 -9.64 -29.84
C GLY A 158 -21.89 -9.38 -29.88
N LYS A 159 -22.38 -8.41 -29.09
CA LYS A 159 -23.77 -7.93 -29.13
C LYS A 159 -24.12 -7.35 -30.50
N ALA A 160 -23.25 -6.53 -31.08
CA ALA A 160 -23.47 -5.99 -32.43
C ALA A 160 -23.52 -7.10 -33.51
N LEU A 161 -22.62 -8.09 -33.45
CA LEU A 161 -22.65 -9.24 -34.36
C LEU A 161 -23.93 -10.07 -34.20
N THR A 162 -24.39 -10.29 -32.96
CA THR A 162 -25.63 -11.04 -32.68
C THR A 162 -26.86 -10.36 -33.26
N LEU A 163 -26.87 -9.03 -33.28
CA LEU A 163 -27.87 -8.27 -34.01
C LEU A 163 -27.74 -8.56 -35.51
N LEU A 164 -26.57 -8.36 -36.12
CA LEU A 164 -26.37 -8.55 -37.56
C LEU A 164 -26.73 -9.96 -38.08
N TYR A 165 -26.52 -11.01 -37.28
CA TYR A 165 -26.88 -12.39 -37.65
C TYR A 165 -28.35 -12.74 -37.37
N ASN A 166 -29.15 -11.83 -36.82
CA ASN A 166 -30.56 -12.08 -36.58
C ASN A 166 -31.33 -12.06 -37.92
N PRO A 167 -32.02 -13.16 -38.31
CA PRO A 167 -32.75 -13.23 -39.57
C PRO A 167 -33.88 -12.19 -39.68
N ASP A 168 -34.36 -11.66 -38.54
CA ASP A 168 -35.41 -10.65 -38.48
C ASP A 168 -34.91 -9.22 -38.72
N ILE A 169 -33.61 -9.01 -38.94
CA ILE A 169 -33.08 -7.68 -39.25
C ILE A 169 -33.40 -7.28 -40.68
N ARG A 170 -34.04 -6.12 -40.81
CA ARG A 170 -34.23 -5.41 -42.08
C ARG A 170 -33.26 -4.25 -42.15
N ARG A 171 -32.65 -4.08 -43.32
CA ARG A 171 -31.79 -2.93 -43.63
C ARG A 171 -32.62 -1.85 -44.31
N VAL A 172 -32.65 -0.66 -43.74
CA VAL A 172 -33.25 0.53 -44.35
C VAL A 172 -32.13 1.49 -44.73
N THR A 173 -32.07 1.85 -46.01
CA THR A 173 -31.14 2.84 -46.51
C THR A 173 -31.83 4.20 -46.47
N MET A 174 -31.26 5.13 -45.72
CA MET A 174 -31.70 6.52 -45.65
C MET A 174 -30.83 7.35 -46.58
N ASN A 175 -31.44 7.90 -47.62
CA ASN A 175 -30.74 8.74 -48.59
C ASN A 175 -30.91 10.20 -48.23
N GLY A 176 -29.92 11.00 -48.66
CA GLY A 176 -29.93 12.45 -48.58
C GLY A 176 -31.16 13.08 -49.20
N VAL A 177 -31.74 14.08 -48.53
CA VAL A 177 -32.76 14.94 -49.14
C VAL A 177 -32.13 15.85 -50.20
N LYS A 178 -32.95 16.57 -51.00
CA LYS A 178 -32.47 17.43 -52.10
C LYS A 178 -31.36 18.42 -51.72
N GLN A 179 -31.35 18.90 -50.47
CA GLN A 179 -30.36 19.85 -49.95
C GLN A 179 -29.05 19.18 -49.48
N HIS A 180 -29.07 17.86 -49.29
CA HIS A 180 -27.99 17.07 -48.70
C HIS A 180 -27.81 15.76 -49.46
N THR A 181 -27.71 15.80 -50.80
CA THR A 181 -27.65 14.61 -51.67
C THR A 181 -26.50 13.66 -51.36
N ASP A 182 -25.42 14.19 -50.79
CA ASP A 182 -24.22 13.41 -50.45
C ASP A 182 -24.36 12.70 -49.10
N ALA A 183 -25.35 13.09 -48.29
CA ALA A 183 -25.60 12.49 -47.00
C ALA A 183 -26.24 11.10 -47.17
N LYS A 184 -25.75 10.12 -46.41
CA LYS A 184 -26.30 8.77 -46.42
C LYS A 184 -26.21 8.13 -45.05
N ALA A 185 -27.20 7.34 -44.68
CA ALA A 185 -27.11 6.52 -43.48
C ALA A 185 -27.82 5.18 -43.68
N MET A 186 -27.41 4.16 -42.93
CA MET A 186 -28.08 2.87 -42.92
C MET A 186 -28.55 2.56 -41.51
N ILE A 187 -29.77 2.06 -41.40
CA ILE A 187 -30.29 1.55 -40.13
C ILE A 187 -30.67 0.08 -40.29
N TYR A 188 -30.13 -0.74 -39.40
CA TYR A 188 -30.49 -2.14 -39.27
C TYR A 188 -31.50 -2.24 -38.13
N TRP A 189 -32.70 -2.72 -38.41
CA TRP A 189 -33.79 -2.72 -37.44
C TRP A 189 -34.46 -4.09 -37.39
N SER A 190 -34.87 -4.52 -36.19
CA SER A 190 -35.67 -5.71 -35.98
C SER A 190 -37.03 -5.34 -35.40
N ALA A 191 -38.08 -5.58 -36.18
CA ALA A 191 -39.46 -5.34 -35.73
C ALA A 191 -39.82 -6.18 -34.50
N ASN A 192 -39.40 -7.44 -34.47
CA ASN A 192 -39.72 -8.38 -33.40
C ASN A 192 -38.98 -8.06 -32.09
N LYS A 193 -37.69 -7.73 -32.16
CA LYS A 193 -36.87 -7.45 -30.97
C LYS A 193 -36.90 -5.99 -30.51
N GLN A 194 -37.57 -5.10 -31.26
CA GLN A 194 -37.64 -3.66 -30.99
C GLN A 194 -36.24 -3.04 -30.77
N THR A 195 -35.27 -3.50 -31.58
CA THR A 195 -33.90 -2.98 -31.57
C THR A 195 -33.57 -2.41 -32.94
N ALA A 196 -32.87 -1.28 -32.95
CA ALA A 196 -32.30 -0.69 -34.15
C ALA A 196 -30.82 -0.37 -33.95
N PHE A 197 -30.13 -0.18 -35.06
CA PHE A 197 -28.71 0.05 -35.08
C PHE A 197 -28.36 0.95 -36.26
N LEU A 198 -27.80 2.12 -35.95
CA LEU A 198 -27.33 3.05 -36.96
C LEU A 198 -25.91 2.66 -37.38
N ALA A 199 -25.74 2.43 -38.68
CA ALA A 199 -24.48 2.05 -39.30
C ALA A 199 -24.19 2.96 -40.50
N ASN A 200 -22.90 3.21 -40.75
CA ASN A 200 -22.42 3.88 -41.96
C ASN A 200 -23.16 5.21 -42.24
N ALA A 201 -23.27 6.05 -41.20
CA ALA A 201 -23.87 7.37 -41.33
C ALA A 201 -22.83 8.35 -41.89
N ASP A 202 -22.76 8.48 -43.21
CA ASP A 202 -21.96 9.49 -43.89
C ASP A 202 -22.67 10.84 -43.83
N LEU A 203 -22.48 11.53 -42.70
CA LEU A 203 -23.07 12.83 -42.39
C LEU A 203 -21.97 13.85 -42.14
N PRO A 204 -22.13 15.11 -42.59
CA PRO A 204 -21.18 16.17 -42.32
C PRO A 204 -20.92 16.37 -40.82
N ALA A 205 -19.75 16.91 -40.48
CA ALA A 205 -19.45 17.29 -39.10
C ALA A 205 -20.47 18.34 -38.60
N THR A 206 -20.96 18.18 -37.38
CA THR A 206 -21.93 19.12 -36.80
C THR A 206 -21.24 20.45 -36.41
N PRO A 207 -21.87 21.61 -36.72
CA PRO A 207 -21.41 22.90 -36.21
C PRO A 207 -21.42 22.98 -34.68
N ALA A 208 -20.68 23.95 -34.12
CA ALA A 208 -20.69 24.19 -32.68
C ALA A 208 -22.12 24.48 -32.18
N GLY A 209 -22.54 23.79 -31.11
CA GLY A 209 -23.89 23.91 -30.53
C GLY A 209 -24.97 23.07 -31.22
N LYS A 210 -24.62 22.27 -32.24
CA LYS A 210 -25.55 21.40 -32.96
C LYS A 210 -25.23 19.91 -32.77
N VAL A 211 -26.26 19.08 -32.83
CA VAL A 211 -26.20 17.61 -32.73
C VAL A 211 -27.19 16.99 -33.73
N TYR A 212 -26.97 15.75 -34.13
CA TYR A 212 -27.97 15.03 -34.92
C TYR A 212 -28.98 14.37 -34.01
N GLN A 213 -30.23 14.33 -34.45
CA GLN A 213 -31.31 13.60 -33.79
C GLN A 213 -31.89 12.59 -34.77
N LEU A 214 -32.08 11.36 -34.29
CA LEU A 214 -32.66 10.26 -35.07
C LEU A 214 -34.14 10.10 -34.70
N TRP A 215 -34.96 9.86 -35.71
CA TRP A 215 -36.40 9.74 -35.58
C TRP A 215 -36.91 8.44 -36.22
N ALA A 216 -37.87 7.80 -35.57
CA ALA A 216 -38.75 6.81 -36.18
C ALA A 216 -40.09 7.47 -36.52
N ILE A 217 -40.60 7.25 -37.73
CA ILE A 217 -41.93 7.69 -38.13
C ILE A 217 -42.91 6.53 -37.89
N VAL A 218 -43.83 6.72 -36.95
CA VAL A 218 -44.85 5.76 -36.55
C VAL A 218 -46.21 6.41 -36.72
N ASP A 219 -47.06 5.85 -37.58
CA ASP A 219 -48.39 6.41 -37.90
C ASP A 219 -48.33 7.90 -38.31
N GLY A 220 -47.30 8.24 -39.10
CA GLY A 220 -47.04 9.62 -39.54
C GLY A 220 -46.48 10.56 -38.46
N LYS A 221 -46.30 10.09 -37.22
CA LYS A 221 -45.76 10.88 -36.11
C LYS A 221 -44.28 10.55 -35.85
N PRO A 222 -43.42 11.56 -35.68
CA PRO A 222 -42.02 11.34 -35.32
C PRO A 222 -41.89 10.96 -33.85
N VAL A 223 -41.13 9.89 -33.60
CA VAL A 223 -40.73 9.40 -32.28
C VAL A 223 -39.23 9.59 -32.14
N ASP A 224 -38.83 10.30 -31.09
CA ASP A 224 -37.42 10.54 -30.76
C ASP A 224 -36.69 9.22 -30.43
N LEU A 225 -35.60 8.95 -31.14
CA LEU A 225 -34.73 7.80 -30.93
C LEU A 225 -33.37 8.18 -30.32
N GLY A 226 -33.14 9.47 -30.06
CA GLY A 226 -31.97 9.98 -29.37
C GLY A 226 -31.05 10.85 -30.22
N LEU A 227 -30.10 11.47 -29.51
CA LEU A 227 -29.10 12.39 -30.05
C LEU A 227 -27.77 11.68 -30.25
N PHE A 228 -27.04 12.05 -31.30
CA PHE A 228 -25.71 11.51 -31.58
C PHE A 228 -24.83 12.50 -32.34
N THR A 229 -23.51 12.26 -32.34
CA THR A 229 -22.57 13.03 -33.14
C THR A 229 -21.88 12.14 -34.19
N PRO A 230 -21.44 12.70 -35.34
CA PRO A 230 -20.71 11.96 -36.37
C PRO A 230 -19.44 11.28 -35.85
N LYS A 231 -18.85 11.74 -34.74
CA LYS A 231 -17.65 11.09 -34.17
C LYS A 231 -17.97 9.74 -33.52
N ASP A 232 -19.24 9.46 -33.24
CA ASP A 232 -19.72 8.22 -32.66
C ASP A 232 -20.02 7.15 -33.75
N GLN A 233 -19.64 7.40 -35.01
CA GLN A 233 -20.13 6.78 -36.27
C GLN A 233 -19.96 5.28 -36.48
N VAL A 234 -19.50 4.50 -35.50
CA VAL A 234 -19.45 3.05 -35.67
C VAL A 234 -20.34 2.42 -34.62
N ASN A 235 -21.49 1.93 -35.09
CA ASN A 235 -22.30 0.93 -34.40
C ASN A 235 -23.12 1.42 -33.21
N LEU A 236 -23.90 2.50 -33.37
CA LEU A 236 -24.76 3.02 -32.29
C LEU A 236 -25.99 2.13 -32.09
N PRO A 237 -26.12 1.42 -30.94
CA PRO A 237 -27.31 0.65 -30.63
C PRO A 237 -28.45 1.59 -30.19
N ILE A 238 -29.66 1.31 -30.65
CA ILE A 238 -30.86 2.10 -30.38
C ILE A 238 -31.94 1.16 -29.84
N GLU A 239 -32.45 1.44 -28.65
CA GLU A 239 -33.57 0.71 -28.07
C GLU A 239 -34.89 1.34 -28.49
N LEU A 240 -35.80 0.56 -29.06
CA LEU A 240 -37.11 1.03 -29.52
C LEU A 240 -38.24 0.62 -28.57
N LYS A 241 -37.96 0.57 -27.27
CA LYS A 241 -38.85 0.02 -26.22
C LYS A 241 -40.26 0.62 -26.20
N LYS A 242 -40.49 1.78 -26.82
CA LYS A 242 -41.78 2.49 -26.86
C LYS A 242 -42.53 2.38 -28.19
N ILE A 243 -42.02 1.63 -29.15
CA ILE A 243 -42.60 1.53 -30.50
C ILE A 243 -43.16 0.13 -30.73
N GLN A 244 -44.41 0.03 -31.17
CA GLN A 244 -45.02 -1.28 -31.46
C GLN A 244 -44.28 -2.01 -32.58
N PRO A 245 -44.09 -3.34 -32.47
CA PRO A 245 -43.50 -4.13 -33.54
C PRO A 245 -44.20 -3.90 -34.88
N GLY A 246 -43.43 -3.58 -35.92
CA GLY A 246 -43.94 -3.42 -37.28
C GLY A 246 -44.66 -2.08 -37.57
N SER A 247 -44.78 -1.15 -36.62
CA SER A 247 -45.45 0.14 -36.84
C SER A 247 -44.55 1.24 -37.40
N VAL A 248 -43.23 1.02 -37.44
CA VAL A 248 -42.28 1.99 -38.03
C VAL A 248 -42.39 1.98 -39.54
N GLN A 249 -42.71 3.14 -40.12
CA GLN A 249 -42.89 3.35 -41.56
C GLN A 249 -41.64 3.94 -42.21
N ALA A 250 -40.88 4.76 -41.48
CA ALA A 250 -39.65 5.38 -41.97
C ALA A 250 -38.72 5.76 -40.82
N PHE A 251 -37.47 6.04 -41.16
CA PHE A 251 -36.50 6.66 -40.29
C PHE A 251 -35.98 7.95 -40.92
N ALA A 252 -35.66 8.95 -40.09
CA ALA A 252 -35.14 10.24 -40.54
C ALA A 252 -34.10 10.80 -39.55
N ILE A 253 -33.16 11.59 -40.06
CA ILE A 253 -32.15 12.28 -39.25
C ILE A 253 -32.21 13.78 -39.54
N THR A 254 -32.29 14.58 -38.47
CA THR A 254 -32.28 16.04 -38.53
C THR A 254 -31.12 16.63 -37.72
N LEU A 255 -30.68 17.84 -38.08
CA LEU A 255 -29.70 18.60 -37.33
C LEU A 255 -30.41 19.54 -36.34
N GLU A 256 -30.20 19.32 -35.04
CA GLU A 256 -30.89 19.98 -33.94
C GLU A 256 -29.91 20.72 -33.01
N ASN A 257 -30.42 21.50 -32.06
CA ASN A 257 -29.60 22.11 -31.00
C ASN A 257 -29.14 21.05 -29.98
N GLN A 258 -28.11 21.31 -29.17
CA GLN A 258 -27.55 20.33 -28.20
C GLN A 258 -28.56 19.66 -27.25
N GLY A 259 -29.73 20.27 -27.00
CA GLY A 259 -30.81 19.67 -26.21
C GLY A 259 -31.81 18.81 -26.99
N GLY A 260 -31.61 18.64 -28.30
CA GLY A 260 -32.59 18.06 -29.22
C GLY A 260 -33.77 18.99 -29.49
N SER A 261 -34.78 18.44 -30.14
CA SER A 261 -36.07 19.07 -30.40
C SER A 261 -37.20 18.10 -30.01
N PRO A 262 -38.39 18.59 -29.59
CA PRO A 262 -39.56 17.74 -29.40
C PRO A 262 -40.16 17.23 -30.72
N THR A 263 -39.93 17.93 -31.83
CA THR A 263 -40.35 17.53 -33.18
C THR A 263 -39.24 17.80 -34.20
N PRO A 264 -39.11 17.01 -35.28
CA PRO A 264 -38.06 17.17 -36.26
C PRO A 264 -38.10 18.56 -36.89
N THR A 265 -36.96 19.24 -36.95
CA THR A 265 -36.81 20.48 -37.70
C THR A 265 -36.75 20.13 -39.20
N MET A 266 -37.88 20.27 -39.90
CA MET A 266 -38.04 19.81 -41.29
C MET A 266 -37.04 20.47 -42.26
N ASP A 267 -36.72 21.75 -42.06
CA ASP A 267 -35.73 22.49 -42.85
C ASP A 267 -34.28 22.06 -42.58
N GLN A 268 -34.07 21.20 -41.59
CA GLN A 268 -32.77 20.66 -41.19
C GLN A 268 -32.76 19.13 -41.30
N MET A 269 -33.61 18.57 -42.16
CA MET A 269 -33.59 17.14 -42.47
C MET A 269 -32.42 16.82 -43.38
N TYR A 270 -31.60 15.83 -42.99
CA TYR A 270 -30.44 15.41 -43.77
C TYR A 270 -30.75 14.16 -44.59
N VAL A 271 -31.28 13.12 -43.94
CA VAL A 271 -31.58 11.85 -44.59
C VAL A 271 -32.91 11.29 -44.14
N MET A 272 -33.55 10.53 -45.03
CA MET A 272 -34.79 9.79 -44.75
C MET A 272 -34.83 8.47 -45.53
N GLY A 273 -35.45 7.44 -44.96
CA GLY A 273 -35.62 6.14 -45.62
C GLY A 273 -36.86 5.41 -45.12
N SER A 274 -37.60 4.79 -46.04
CA SER A 274 -38.81 4.02 -45.74
C SER A 274 -38.48 2.58 -45.32
N THR A 275 -39.25 2.02 -44.39
CA THR A 275 -39.17 0.60 -43.99
C THR A 275 -39.95 -0.32 -44.93
N SER A 276 -40.90 0.22 -45.68
CA SER A 276 -41.62 -0.46 -46.76
C SER A 276 -40.80 -0.38 -48.05
N SER A 277 -40.16 -1.50 -48.40
CA SER A 277 -39.79 -1.85 -49.77
C SER A 277 -40.73 -2.92 -50.27
#